data_AF-A0A8X7QKS4-F1
#
_entry.id   AF-A0A8X7QKS4-F1
#
_cell.length_a   1.000
_cell.length_b   1.000
_cell.length_c   1.000
_cell.angle_alpha   90.00
_cell.angle_beta   90.00
_cell.angle_gamma   90.00
#
_symmetry.space_group_name_H-M   'P 1'
#
loop_
_entity.id
_entity.type
_entity.pdbx_description
1 polymer ?
#
loop_
_entity_poly.entity_id
_entity_poly.type
_entity_poly.pdbx_seq_one_letter_code
_entity_poly.pdbx_strand_id
1 'polypeptide(L)'
;METVKPLDVASGKGKLRRAFVKVINVKKLTGVVPEGDKDLVKNAANLSESFDKLEEEYEKRLAMEALLAKLFATVSSIKSGYAQLQYAQSPYDPAGIQRADGLVVSELKTLSEMKQSFLKKEFDSNPDRTLVVAEIQELRSLLKTYEITGKKMECQLKLKDSEILFLKEKLQELMSQNKLMEKRLNQSVTLDHNSQTHFVTYLHHTVKSIRGFVKTMVQQMRFSGWDVDTAADAIQPGVLYHKRDHACFAFEHFVCKVMFEAFHLPYFSTESSSSKSRDMFFERFTELRSVKARVHSVKAQVEILEVLQG
;
A
#
# COMPACT_ATOMS: atom_id res chain seq x y z
N MET A 1 29.16 5.65 -3.81
CA MET A 1 29.99 6.57 -3.01
C MET A 1 30.81 7.38 -4.00
N GLU A 2 30.30 8.53 -4.42
CA GLU A 2 31.04 9.47 -5.27
C GLU A 2 31.35 10.71 -4.44
N THR A 3 32.63 10.98 -4.29
CA THR A 3 33.23 12.04 -3.49
C THR A 3 33.17 13.37 -4.24
N VAL A 4 32.43 14.34 -3.70
CA VAL A 4 32.45 15.75 -4.13
C VAL A 4 33.58 16.47 -3.39
N LYS A 5 34.46 17.13 -4.15
CA LYS A 5 35.56 17.98 -3.64
C LYS A 5 35.03 19.28 -3.03
N PRO A 6 35.65 19.83 -1.96
CA PRO A 6 35.28 21.14 -1.44
C PRO A 6 35.93 22.26 -2.27
N LEU A 7 35.16 23.33 -2.50
CA LEU A 7 35.62 24.58 -3.11
C LEU A 7 36.15 25.50 -2.00
N ASP A 8 37.43 25.86 -2.06
CA ASP A 8 38.05 26.87 -1.20
C ASP A 8 37.45 28.25 -1.49
N VAL A 9 36.81 28.87 -0.48
CA VAL A 9 36.49 30.30 -0.49
C VAL A 9 37.44 31.00 0.47
N ALA A 10 38.56 31.44 -0.08
CA ALA A 10 39.52 32.30 0.62
C ALA A 10 38.87 33.65 0.98
N SER A 11 38.73 33.91 2.27
CA SER A 11 38.37 35.22 2.84
C SER A 11 39.52 36.22 2.61
N GLY A 12 39.44 36.97 1.52
CA GLY A 12 40.48 37.91 1.07
C GLY A 12 40.10 39.39 1.12
N LYS A 13 39.00 39.79 1.80
CA LYS A 13 38.46 41.17 1.66
C LYS A 13 38.81 42.13 2.81
N GLY A 14 39.41 41.65 3.90
CA GLY A 14 39.71 42.47 5.09
C GLY A 14 41.09 43.15 5.14
N LYS A 15 42.01 42.87 4.21
CA LYS A 15 43.40 43.37 4.28
C LYS A 15 43.66 44.65 3.47
N LEU A 16 42.87 44.93 2.43
CA LEU A 16 43.04 46.14 1.61
C LEU A 16 42.51 47.40 2.29
N ARG A 17 41.43 47.30 3.09
CA ARG A 17 40.83 48.47 3.75
C ARG A 17 41.75 49.16 4.78
N ARG A 18 42.59 48.38 5.50
CA ARG A 18 43.58 48.94 6.44
C ARG A 18 44.77 49.61 5.76
N ALA A 19 45.05 49.30 4.50
CA ALA A 19 46.14 49.92 3.74
C ALA A 19 45.77 51.34 3.27
N PHE A 20 44.53 51.57 2.83
CA PHE A 20 44.09 52.88 2.34
C PHE A 20 43.99 53.94 3.44
N VAL A 21 43.51 53.58 4.64
CA VAL A 21 43.46 54.51 5.78
C VAL A 21 44.86 54.97 6.22
N LYS A 22 45.88 54.11 6.11
CA LYS A 22 47.27 54.49 6.40
C LYS A 22 47.86 55.44 5.37
N VAL A 23 47.53 55.28 4.08
CA VAL A 23 48.06 56.14 3.00
C VAL A 23 47.52 57.57 3.10
N ILE A 24 46.29 57.75 3.59
CA ILE A 24 45.69 59.08 3.76
C ILE A 24 46.32 59.84 4.95
N ASN A 25 46.66 59.15 6.05
CA ASN A 25 47.32 59.79 7.19
C ASN A 25 48.80 60.14 6.93
N VAL A 26 49.49 59.46 6.02
CA VAL A 26 50.89 59.78 5.66
C VAL A 26 51.01 61.11 4.92
N LYS A 27 49.99 61.52 4.14
CA LYS A 27 49.95 62.83 3.47
C LYS A 27 49.83 64.03 4.42
N LYS A 28 49.45 63.80 5.69
CA LYS A 28 49.32 64.86 6.71
C LYS A 28 50.64 65.14 7.46
N LEU A 29 51.66 64.28 7.29
CA LEU A 29 52.97 64.38 7.97
C LEU A 29 54.08 65.02 7.12
N THR A 30 53.87 65.21 5.82
CA THR A 30 54.78 65.97 4.96
C THR A 30 54.35 67.44 4.94
N GLY A 31 55.02 68.25 5.75
CA GLY A 31 54.80 69.69 5.84
C GLY A 31 55.10 70.42 4.53
N VAL A 32 54.09 70.53 3.67
CA VAL A 32 54.00 71.56 2.64
C VAL A 32 52.64 72.22 2.82
N VAL A 33 52.66 73.50 3.14
CA VAL A 33 51.48 74.38 3.23
C VAL A 33 51.04 74.72 1.80
N PRO A 34 49.79 74.45 1.40
CA PRO A 34 49.09 75.29 0.46
C PRO A 34 48.12 76.15 1.26
N GLU A 35 48.37 77.45 1.19
CA GLU A 35 47.42 78.48 1.54
C GLU A 35 46.21 78.35 0.59
N GLY A 36 45.01 78.26 1.16
CA GLY A 36 43.76 78.22 0.40
C GLY A 36 43.25 76.80 0.08
N ASP A 37 42.35 76.30 0.92
CA ASP A 37 41.03 75.83 0.44
C ASP A 37 40.18 75.35 1.62
N LYS A 38 39.20 76.16 2.00
CA LYS A 38 38.12 75.74 2.92
C LYS A 38 37.25 74.66 2.27
N ASP A 39 37.32 74.49 0.95
CA ASP A 39 36.49 73.55 0.19
C ASP A 39 37.05 72.11 0.15
N LEU A 40 38.37 71.91 0.20
CA LEU A 40 38.97 70.57 0.30
C LEU A 40 38.70 69.90 1.66
N VAL A 41 38.75 70.67 2.75
CA VAL A 41 38.43 70.18 4.10
C VAL A 41 36.94 69.87 4.24
N LYS A 42 36.05 70.71 3.67
CA LYS A 42 34.61 70.45 3.62
C LYS A 42 34.27 69.21 2.80
N ASN A 43 34.91 69.02 1.65
CA ASN A 43 34.69 67.85 0.80
C ASN A 43 35.19 66.55 1.46
N ALA A 44 36.31 66.59 2.18
CA ALA A 44 36.81 65.44 2.95
C ALA A 44 35.90 65.10 4.15
N ALA A 45 35.36 66.12 4.84
CA ALA A 45 34.40 65.94 5.93
C ALA A 45 33.07 65.36 5.43
N ASN A 46 32.53 65.89 4.32
CA ASN A 46 31.32 65.36 3.69
C ASN A 46 31.51 63.92 3.17
N LEU A 47 32.71 63.57 2.70
CA LEU A 47 33.02 62.19 2.31
C LEU A 47 33.03 61.27 3.52
N SER A 48 33.71 61.65 4.61
CA SER A 48 33.75 60.88 5.86
C SER A 48 32.34 60.62 6.39
N GLU A 49 31.51 61.66 6.46
CA GLU A 49 30.12 61.57 6.93
C GLU A 49 29.25 60.66 6.03
N SER A 50 29.48 60.67 4.72
CA SER A 50 28.84 59.74 3.77
C SER A 50 29.27 58.29 3.99
N PHE A 51 30.56 58.05 4.24
CA PHE A 51 31.08 56.71 4.56
C PHE A 51 30.55 56.19 5.90
N ASP A 52 30.51 57.02 6.94
CA ASP A 52 29.99 56.66 8.26
C ASP A 52 28.50 56.28 8.18
N LYS A 53 27.70 57.01 7.38
CA LYS A 53 26.28 56.73 7.16
C LYS A 53 26.04 55.41 6.43
N LEU A 54 26.89 55.09 5.44
CA LEU A 54 26.86 53.82 4.70
C LEU A 54 27.25 52.62 5.59
N GLU A 55 28.22 52.82 6.48
CA GLU A 55 28.64 51.79 7.44
C GLU A 55 27.54 51.54 8.49
N GLU A 56 26.88 52.59 8.99
CA GLU A 56 25.76 52.46 9.92
C GLU A 56 24.54 51.76 9.30
N GLU A 57 24.27 52.00 8.01
CA GLU A 57 23.21 51.31 7.26
C GLU A 57 23.54 49.83 7.02
N TYR A 58 24.81 49.51 6.73
CA TYR A 58 25.29 48.14 6.60
C TYR A 58 25.17 47.36 7.91
N GLU A 59 25.61 47.94 9.03
CA GLU A 59 25.50 47.31 10.36
C GLU A 59 24.05 47.05 10.77
N LYS A 60 23.13 47.99 10.49
CA LYS A 60 21.68 47.79 10.72
C LYS A 60 21.13 46.64 9.89
N ARG A 61 21.54 46.53 8.63
CA ARG A 61 21.13 45.44 7.76
C ARG A 61 21.66 44.09 8.24
N LEU A 62 22.93 44.02 8.61
CA LEU A 62 23.58 42.82 9.13
C LEU A 62 22.94 42.35 10.45
N ALA A 63 22.64 43.29 11.35
CA ALA A 63 21.91 43.01 12.58
C ALA A 63 20.50 42.46 12.33
N MET A 64 19.80 42.99 11.32
CA MET A 64 18.49 42.48 10.91
C MET A 64 18.59 41.07 10.32
N GLU A 65 19.59 40.80 9.49
CA GLU A 65 19.85 39.47 8.92
C GLU A 65 20.16 38.45 10.03
N ALA A 66 20.97 38.82 11.02
CA ALA A 66 21.25 37.98 12.18
C ALA A 66 20.00 37.67 13.02
N LEU A 67 19.14 38.68 13.23
CA LEU A 67 17.85 38.50 13.91
C LEU A 67 16.94 37.52 13.16
N LEU A 68 16.85 37.67 11.83
CA LEU A 68 16.03 36.83 10.97
C LEU A 68 16.55 35.38 10.94
N ALA A 69 17.87 35.19 10.88
CA ALA A 69 18.48 33.86 10.95
C ALA A 69 18.15 33.19 12.29
N LYS A 70 18.29 33.92 13.40
CA LYS A 70 17.93 33.42 14.74
C LYS A 70 16.45 33.06 14.85
N LEU A 71 15.56 33.83 14.21
CA LEU A 71 14.13 33.52 14.12
C LEU A 71 13.91 32.16 13.45
N PHE A 72 14.47 31.97 12.25
CA PHE A 72 14.31 30.71 11.50
C PHE A 72 14.91 29.52 12.24
N ALA A 73 16.08 29.68 12.86
CA ALA A 73 16.68 28.66 13.70
C ALA A 73 15.78 28.25 14.89
N THR A 74 15.16 29.23 15.56
CA THR A 74 14.22 29.00 16.67
C THR A 74 12.97 28.27 16.19
N VAL A 75 12.37 28.70 15.07
CA VAL A 75 11.20 28.04 14.48
C VAL A 75 11.53 26.61 14.05
N SER A 76 12.71 26.39 13.47
CA SER A 76 13.20 25.05 13.12
C SER A 76 13.41 24.17 14.35
N SER A 77 13.91 24.73 15.46
CA SER A 77 14.04 24.04 16.74
C SER A 77 12.67 23.62 17.31
N ILE A 78 11.67 24.51 17.26
CA ILE A 78 10.28 24.20 17.64
C ILE A 78 9.72 23.06 16.78
N LYS A 79 9.90 23.12 15.46
CA LYS A 79 9.45 22.07 14.53
C LYS A 79 10.11 20.72 14.86
N SER A 80 11.40 20.73 15.16
CA SER A 80 12.13 19.54 15.59
C SER A 80 11.63 18.99 16.93
N GLY A 81 11.35 19.87 17.91
CA GLY A 81 10.75 19.51 19.19
C GLY A 81 9.37 18.87 19.01
N TYR A 82 8.55 19.41 18.11
CA TYR A 82 7.25 18.82 17.78
C TYR A 82 7.37 17.44 17.11
N ALA A 83 8.33 17.26 16.20
CA ALA A 83 8.60 15.94 15.62
C ALA A 83 9.04 14.93 16.69
N GLN A 84 9.86 15.36 17.66
CA GLN A 84 10.27 14.53 18.80
C GLN A 84 9.07 14.15 19.67
N LEU A 85 8.17 15.09 19.94
CA LEU A 85 6.94 14.86 20.69
C LEU A 85 6.07 13.79 20.01
N GLN A 86 5.85 13.93 18.70
CA GLN A 86 5.08 12.94 17.93
C GLN A 86 5.73 11.56 17.93
N TYR A 87 7.06 11.50 17.83
CA TYR A 87 7.79 10.23 17.87
C TYR A 87 7.68 9.54 19.24
N ALA A 88 7.76 10.31 20.33
CA ALA A 88 7.65 9.78 21.70
C ALA A 88 6.21 9.35 22.08
N GLN A 89 5.21 9.61 21.25
CA GLN A 89 3.84 9.14 21.50
C GLN A 89 3.63 7.68 21.10
N SER A 90 4.46 7.13 20.21
CA SER A 90 4.30 5.76 19.72
C SER A 90 5.64 5.11 19.36
N PRO A 91 6.13 4.16 20.17
CA PRO A 91 5.55 3.72 21.45
C PRO A 91 5.56 4.83 22.51
N TYR A 92 4.64 4.78 23.47
CA TYR A 92 4.49 5.82 24.49
C TYR A 92 5.73 5.92 25.39
N ASP A 93 6.46 7.04 25.28
CA ASP A 93 7.62 7.41 26.09
C ASP A 93 7.31 8.72 26.85
N PRO A 94 6.85 8.65 28.11
CA PRO A 94 6.49 9.85 28.87
C PRO A 94 7.69 10.76 29.13
N ALA A 95 8.89 10.20 29.28
CA ALA A 95 10.11 10.99 29.49
C ALA A 95 10.52 11.71 28.20
N GLY A 96 10.37 11.05 27.05
CA GLY A 96 10.55 11.66 25.73
C GLY A 96 9.56 12.79 25.48
N ILE A 97 8.28 12.57 25.80
CA ILE A 97 7.23 13.59 25.71
C ILE A 97 7.57 14.81 26.56
N GLN A 98 7.93 14.62 27.83
CA GLN A 98 8.26 15.73 28.73
C GLN A 98 9.49 16.52 28.26
N ARG A 99 10.54 15.83 27.77
CA ARG A 99 11.72 16.50 27.21
C ARG A 99 11.39 17.31 25.95
N ALA A 100 10.60 16.74 25.04
CA ALA A 100 10.20 17.42 23.81
C ALA A 100 9.30 18.63 24.09
N ASP A 101 8.36 18.49 25.02
CA ASP A 101 7.51 19.59 25.48
C ASP A 101 8.34 20.72 26.11
N GLY A 102 9.26 20.37 27.03
CA GLY A 102 10.17 21.33 27.64
C GLY A 102 11.02 22.08 26.61
N LEU A 103 11.50 21.39 25.56
CA LEU A 103 12.21 22.01 24.45
C LEU A 103 11.32 23.03 23.73
N VAL A 104 10.10 22.64 23.33
CA VAL A 104 9.16 23.55 22.64
C VAL A 104 8.84 24.78 23.49
N VAL A 105 8.54 24.60 24.78
CA VAL A 105 8.26 25.70 25.70
C VAL A 105 9.46 26.63 25.84
N SER A 106 10.68 26.08 25.94
CA SER A 106 11.90 26.88 26.04
C SER A 106 12.14 27.73 24.78
N GLU A 107 11.91 27.17 23.60
CA GLU A 107 12.09 27.89 22.33
C GLU A 107 10.99 28.93 22.08
N LEU A 108 9.76 28.67 22.51
CA LEU A 108 8.69 29.67 22.51
C LEU A 108 9.01 30.85 23.43
N LYS A 109 9.65 30.59 24.58
CA LYS A 109 10.15 31.65 25.46
C LYS A 109 11.25 32.47 24.78
N THR A 110 12.22 31.81 24.14
CA THR A 110 13.26 32.48 23.32
C THR A 110 12.63 33.37 22.24
N LEU A 111 11.60 32.88 21.55
CA LEU A 111 10.87 33.64 20.52
C LEU A 111 10.20 34.90 21.10
N SER A 112 9.61 34.77 22.29
CA SER A 112 9.00 35.90 23.01
C SER A 112 10.04 36.95 23.42
N GLU A 113 11.18 36.53 23.95
CA GLU A 113 12.31 37.43 24.29
C GLU A 113 12.81 38.16 23.04
N MET A 114 12.97 37.44 21.93
CA MET A 114 13.43 38.01 20.66
C MET A 114 12.45 39.05 20.11
N LYS A 115 11.13 38.79 20.21
CA LYS A 115 10.08 39.77 19.87
C LYS A 115 10.22 41.04 20.73
N GLN A 116 10.47 40.88 22.04
CA GLN A 116 10.63 42.02 22.94
C GLN A 116 11.89 42.84 22.61
N SER A 117 13.03 42.20 22.35
CA SER A 117 14.26 42.87 21.93
C SER A 117 14.08 43.63 20.62
N PHE A 118 13.37 43.05 19.64
CA PHE A 118 13.05 43.73 18.39
C PHE A 118 12.23 45.01 18.61
N LEU A 119 11.19 44.95 19.46
CA LEU A 119 10.36 46.12 19.78
C LEU A 119 11.16 47.23 20.49
N LYS A 120 12.12 46.86 21.34
CA LYS A 120 13.04 47.79 22.01
C LYS A 120 14.17 48.28 21.11
N LYS A 121 14.30 47.76 19.89
CA LYS A 121 15.43 47.99 18.97
C LYS A 121 16.78 47.61 19.57
N GLU A 122 16.78 46.61 20.44
CA GLU A 122 17.98 46.00 21.01
C GLU A 122 18.47 44.92 20.05
N PHE A 123 19.58 45.19 19.37
CA PHE A 123 20.20 44.25 18.44
C PHE A 123 21.44 43.59 19.04
N ASP A 124 21.81 42.46 18.47
CA ASP A 124 22.99 41.71 18.91
C ASP A 124 24.26 42.54 18.71
N SER A 125 25.15 42.48 19.71
CA SER A 125 26.45 43.16 19.65
C SER A 125 27.43 42.47 18.69
N ASN A 126 27.15 41.23 18.27
CA ASN A 126 27.97 40.49 17.30
C ASN A 126 27.09 39.72 16.29
N PRO A 127 26.60 40.39 15.24
CA PRO A 127 25.68 39.79 14.28
C PRO A 127 26.32 38.67 13.43
N ASP A 128 27.59 38.78 13.08
CA ASP A 128 28.34 37.75 12.33
C ASP A 128 28.36 36.41 13.06
N ARG A 129 28.64 36.43 14.36
CA ARG A 129 28.63 35.21 15.18
C ARG A 129 27.23 34.60 15.25
N THR A 130 26.21 35.44 15.36
CA THR A 130 24.83 34.99 15.51
C THR A 130 24.29 34.36 14.23
N LEU A 131 24.67 34.87 13.06
CA LEU A 131 24.36 34.23 11.77
C LEU A 131 24.85 32.77 11.74
N VAL A 132 26.13 32.54 12.06
CA VAL A 132 26.74 31.21 12.03
C VAL A 132 26.10 30.27 13.07
N VAL A 133 25.85 30.77 14.28
CA VAL A 133 25.21 29.96 15.34
C VAL A 133 23.78 29.59 14.97
N ALA A 134 23.04 30.53 14.39
CA ALA A 134 21.67 30.29 13.93
C ALA A 134 21.64 29.25 12.81
N GLU A 135 22.52 29.36 11.82
CA GLU A 135 22.62 28.38 10.73
C GLU A 135 22.94 26.98 11.25
N ILE A 136 23.91 26.84 12.17
CA ILE A 136 24.24 25.55 12.80
C ILE A 136 23.03 24.98 13.55
N GLN A 137 22.28 25.83 14.27
CA GLN A 137 21.11 25.39 15.02
C GLN A 137 19.97 24.95 14.11
N GLU A 138 19.74 25.66 13.00
CA GLU A 138 18.77 25.28 11.98
C GLU A 138 19.11 23.92 11.36
N LEU A 139 20.37 23.73 10.94
CA LEU A 139 20.85 22.47 10.37
C LEU A 139 20.72 21.30 11.36
N ARG A 140 21.02 21.50 12.64
CA ARG A 140 20.83 20.49 13.69
C ARG A 140 19.35 20.12 13.86
N SER A 141 18.48 21.11 13.86
CA SER A 141 17.03 20.91 13.99
C SER A 141 16.46 20.12 12.81
N LEU A 142 16.94 20.43 11.61
CA LEU A 142 16.58 19.73 10.37
C LEU A 142 17.08 18.28 10.39
N LEU A 143 18.36 18.06 10.74
CA LEU A 143 18.94 16.72 10.88
C LEU A 143 18.14 15.86 11.86
N LYS A 144 17.74 16.44 12.99
CA LYS A 144 16.93 15.74 13.99
C LYS A 144 15.55 15.33 13.45
N THR A 145 14.94 16.16 12.62
CA THR A 145 13.66 15.85 11.95
C THR A 145 13.82 14.70 10.96
N TYR A 146 14.91 14.68 10.19
CA TYR A 146 15.22 13.57 9.28
C TYR A 146 15.52 12.27 10.03
N GLU A 147 16.25 12.34 11.15
CA GLU A 147 16.53 11.17 12.01
C GLU A 147 15.23 10.50 12.47
N ILE A 148 14.27 11.30 12.94
CA ILE A 148 12.95 10.82 13.39
C ILE A 148 12.16 10.20 12.23
N THR A 149 12.16 10.87 11.08
CA THR A 149 11.47 10.39 9.89
C THR A 149 12.07 9.06 9.41
N GLY A 150 13.40 8.92 9.43
CA GLY A 150 14.11 7.69 9.12
C GLY A 150 13.72 6.55 10.06
N LYS A 151 13.74 6.80 11.38
CA LYS A 151 13.29 5.82 12.39
C LYS A 151 11.84 5.39 12.17
N LYS A 152 10.94 6.31 11.83
CA LYS A 152 9.54 6.00 11.52
C LYS A 152 9.42 5.08 10.29
N MET A 153 10.15 5.38 9.23
CA MET A 153 10.17 4.55 8.01
C MET A 153 10.75 3.15 8.29
N GLU A 154 11.80 3.06 9.10
CA GLU A 154 12.39 1.78 9.50
C GLU A 154 11.38 0.90 10.26
N CYS A 155 10.62 1.49 11.19
CA CYS A 155 9.55 0.77 11.89
C CYS A 155 8.45 0.28 10.93
N GLN A 156 8.06 1.12 9.96
CA GLN A 156 7.06 0.72 8.95
C GLN A 156 7.56 -0.41 8.05
N LEU A 157 8.85 -0.39 7.68
CA LEU A 157 9.48 -1.45 6.91
C LEU A 157 9.41 -2.79 7.67
N LYS A 158 9.83 -2.81 8.94
CA LYS A 158 9.78 -4.01 9.80
C LYS A 158 8.36 -4.56 9.97
N LEU A 159 7.37 -3.68 10.10
CA LEU A 159 5.96 -4.07 10.16
C LEU A 159 5.50 -4.73 8.85
N LYS A 160 5.88 -4.15 7.71
CA LYS A 160 5.56 -4.71 6.39
C LYS A 160 6.27 -6.04 6.13
N ASP A 161 7.51 -6.20 6.56
CA ASP A 161 8.23 -7.47 6.47
C ASP A 161 7.54 -8.56 7.28
N SER A 162 7.04 -8.22 8.48
CA SER A 162 6.27 -9.13 9.32
C SER A 162 4.94 -9.53 8.68
N GLU A 163 4.24 -8.58 8.05
CA GLU A 163 3.01 -8.82 7.28
C GLU A 163 3.25 -9.74 6.07
N ILE A 164 4.35 -9.52 5.34
CA ILE A 164 4.75 -10.37 4.21
C ILE A 164 5.03 -11.79 4.69
N LEU A 165 5.77 -11.96 5.79
CA LEU A 165 6.07 -13.28 6.35
C LEU A 165 4.76 -14.02 6.73
N PHE A 166 3.87 -13.34 7.45
CA PHE A 166 2.56 -13.88 7.83
C PHE A 166 1.72 -14.30 6.61
N LEU A 167 1.66 -13.47 5.57
CA LEU A 167 0.91 -13.79 4.35
C LEU A 167 1.51 -14.98 3.60
N LYS A 168 2.84 -15.12 3.57
CA LYS A 168 3.52 -16.28 2.99
C LYS A 168 3.18 -17.57 3.73
N GLU A 169 3.21 -17.55 5.07
CA GLU A 169 2.82 -18.69 5.90
C GLU A 169 1.36 -19.09 5.66
N LYS A 170 0.46 -18.10 5.63
CA LYS A 170 -0.97 -18.32 5.34
C LYS A 170 -1.21 -18.91 3.95
N LEU A 171 -0.47 -18.43 2.95
CA LEU A 171 -0.54 -18.99 1.59
C LEU A 171 -0.10 -20.46 1.58
N GLN A 172 1.01 -20.78 2.25
CA GLN A 172 1.53 -22.14 2.35
C GLN A 172 0.54 -23.07 3.07
N GLU A 173 -0.09 -22.59 4.14
CA GLU A 173 -1.15 -23.32 4.85
C GLU A 173 -2.32 -23.64 3.90
N LEU A 174 -2.86 -22.63 3.20
CA LEU A 174 -3.97 -22.81 2.26
C LEU A 174 -3.60 -23.75 1.10
N MET A 175 -2.37 -23.66 0.57
CA MET A 175 -1.89 -24.59 -0.45
C MET A 175 -1.86 -26.03 0.08
N SER A 176 -1.44 -26.23 1.34
CA SER A 176 -1.42 -27.55 1.96
C SER A 176 -2.83 -28.12 2.15
N GLN A 177 -3.78 -27.28 2.59
CA GLN A 177 -5.19 -27.64 2.75
C GLN A 177 -5.82 -27.98 1.40
N ASN A 178 -5.55 -27.19 0.35
CA ASN A 178 -6.04 -27.46 -0.99
C ASN A 178 -5.50 -28.79 -1.53
N LYS A 179 -4.21 -29.08 -1.33
CA LYS A 179 -3.60 -30.38 -1.70
C LYS A 179 -4.28 -31.55 -0.97
N LEU A 180 -4.66 -31.38 0.30
CA LEU A 180 -5.39 -32.40 1.05
C LEU A 180 -6.82 -32.59 0.51
N MET A 181 -7.53 -31.50 0.20
CA MET A 181 -8.85 -31.56 -0.42
C MET A 181 -8.81 -32.23 -1.80
N GLU A 182 -7.83 -31.88 -2.64
CA GLU A 182 -7.61 -32.53 -3.92
C GLU A 182 -7.38 -34.04 -3.78
N LYS A 183 -6.59 -34.48 -2.79
CA LYS A 183 -6.40 -35.90 -2.52
C LYS A 183 -7.71 -36.59 -2.14
N ARG A 184 -8.51 -35.98 -1.26
CA ARG A 184 -9.83 -36.52 -0.86
C ARG A 184 -10.80 -36.60 -2.03
N LEU A 185 -10.84 -35.56 -2.86
CA LEU A 185 -11.67 -35.54 -4.07
C LEU A 185 -11.20 -36.60 -5.07
N ASN A 186 -9.90 -36.72 -5.29
CA ASN A 186 -9.36 -37.73 -6.20
C ASN A 186 -9.61 -39.17 -5.71
N GLN A 187 -9.64 -39.40 -4.39
CA GLN A 187 -10.07 -40.68 -3.81
C GLN A 187 -11.58 -40.94 -3.97
N SER A 188 -12.40 -39.90 -4.05
CA SER A 188 -13.83 -40.06 -4.37
C SER A 188 -14.08 -40.19 -5.88
N VAL A 189 -13.16 -39.71 -6.70
CA VAL A 189 -13.22 -39.67 -8.18
C VAL A 189 -12.30 -40.74 -8.81
N THR A 190 -11.81 -41.71 -8.04
CA THR A 190 -11.49 -43.06 -8.56
C THR A 190 -12.79 -43.76 -8.97
N LEU A 191 -13.51 -43.15 -9.91
CA LEU A 191 -14.40 -43.84 -10.83
C LEU A 191 -13.48 -44.49 -11.86
N ASP A 192 -12.77 -45.53 -11.41
CA ASP A 192 -12.04 -46.42 -12.30
C ASP A 192 -13.04 -47.00 -13.29
N HIS A 193 -12.90 -46.56 -14.55
CA HIS A 193 -13.27 -47.24 -15.78
C HIS A 193 -14.28 -48.41 -15.67
N ASN A 194 -15.46 -48.18 -15.10
CA ASN A 194 -16.58 -49.12 -15.08
C ASN A 194 -17.90 -48.34 -15.03
N SER A 195 -18.12 -47.49 -16.04
CA SER A 195 -19.34 -46.67 -16.16
C SER A 195 -20.60 -47.52 -16.28
N GLN A 196 -20.49 -48.79 -16.66
CA GLN A 196 -21.62 -49.70 -16.83
C GLN A 196 -22.20 -50.20 -15.49
N THR A 197 -21.37 -50.54 -14.49
CA THR A 197 -21.85 -51.02 -13.18
C THR A 197 -22.49 -49.90 -12.36
N HIS A 198 -21.92 -48.69 -12.42
CA HIS A 198 -22.51 -47.52 -11.78
C HIS A 198 -23.80 -47.10 -12.49
N PHE A 199 -23.84 -47.06 -13.82
CA PHE A 199 -25.07 -46.77 -14.56
C PHE A 199 -26.17 -47.77 -14.23
N VAL A 200 -25.87 -49.07 -14.19
CA VAL A 200 -26.85 -50.11 -13.81
C VAL A 200 -27.34 -49.91 -12.37
N THR A 201 -26.45 -49.54 -11.44
CA THR A 201 -26.83 -49.29 -10.04
C THR A 201 -27.73 -48.06 -9.92
N TYR A 202 -27.36 -46.93 -10.55
CA TYR A 202 -28.19 -45.73 -10.56
C TYR A 202 -29.51 -45.95 -11.29
N LEU A 203 -29.51 -46.66 -12.42
CA LEU A 203 -30.73 -47.04 -13.13
C LEU A 203 -31.64 -47.88 -12.24
N HIS A 204 -31.08 -48.87 -11.52
CA HIS A 204 -31.84 -49.69 -10.58
C HIS A 204 -32.46 -48.86 -9.46
N HIS A 205 -31.70 -47.94 -8.86
CA HIS A 205 -32.22 -47.02 -7.85
C HIS A 205 -33.33 -46.12 -8.41
N THR A 206 -33.15 -45.57 -9.61
CA THR A 206 -34.14 -44.71 -10.27
C THR A 206 -35.43 -45.48 -10.57
N VAL A 207 -35.35 -46.68 -11.13
CA VAL A 207 -36.51 -47.54 -11.37
C VAL A 207 -37.23 -47.87 -10.05
N LYS A 208 -36.48 -48.21 -9.00
CA LYS A 208 -37.07 -48.49 -7.67
C LYS A 208 -37.82 -47.27 -7.11
N SER A 209 -37.23 -46.09 -7.24
CA SER A 209 -37.85 -44.83 -6.78
C SER A 209 -39.10 -44.47 -7.58
N ILE A 210 -39.07 -44.61 -8.91
CA ILE A 210 -40.23 -44.37 -9.79
C ILE A 210 -41.38 -45.30 -9.42
N ARG A 211 -41.11 -46.61 -9.25
CA ARG A 211 -42.12 -47.58 -8.81
C ARG A 211 -42.70 -47.24 -7.43
N GLY A 212 -41.85 -46.81 -6.50
CA GLY A 212 -42.30 -46.36 -5.18
C GLY A 212 -43.22 -45.14 -5.26
N PHE A 213 -42.85 -44.15 -6.08
CA PHE A 213 -43.65 -42.95 -6.30
C PHE A 213 -45.00 -43.28 -6.95
N VAL A 214 -45.00 -44.07 -8.03
CA VAL A 214 -46.23 -44.50 -8.72
C VAL A 214 -47.16 -45.26 -7.77
N LYS A 215 -46.63 -46.14 -6.94
CA LYS A 215 -47.42 -46.85 -5.93
C LYS A 215 -48.13 -45.90 -4.98
N THR A 216 -47.41 -44.90 -4.46
CA THR A 216 -47.99 -43.86 -3.59
C THR A 216 -49.04 -43.03 -4.33
N MET A 217 -48.76 -42.63 -5.57
CA MET A 217 -49.68 -41.86 -6.42
C MET A 217 -50.99 -42.61 -6.66
N VAL A 218 -50.91 -43.88 -7.07
CA VAL A 218 -52.10 -44.73 -7.31
C VAL A 218 -52.89 -44.96 -6.01
N GLN A 219 -52.21 -45.13 -4.86
CA GLN A 219 -52.89 -45.22 -3.57
C GLN A 219 -53.68 -43.95 -3.24
N GLN A 220 -53.09 -42.76 -3.46
CA GLN A 220 -53.77 -41.48 -3.24
C GLN A 220 -54.96 -41.28 -4.18
N MET A 221 -54.86 -41.71 -5.44
CA MET A 221 -55.97 -41.70 -6.40
C MET A 221 -57.13 -42.57 -5.90
N ARG A 222 -56.84 -43.77 -5.39
CA ARG A 222 -57.88 -44.65 -4.81
C ARG A 222 -58.53 -44.04 -3.57
N PHE A 223 -57.76 -43.42 -2.67
CA PHE A 223 -58.31 -42.73 -1.50
C PHE A 223 -59.22 -41.55 -1.89
N SER A 224 -58.90 -40.88 -2.99
CA SER A 224 -59.68 -39.76 -3.53
C SER A 224 -60.90 -40.21 -4.35
N GLY A 225 -61.17 -41.52 -4.43
CA GLY A 225 -62.30 -42.08 -5.19
C GLY A 225 -62.12 -42.07 -6.70
N TRP A 226 -60.89 -41.92 -7.21
CA TRP A 226 -60.62 -41.94 -8.65
C TRP A 226 -60.66 -43.37 -9.18
N ASP A 227 -61.24 -43.54 -10.38
CA ASP A 227 -61.16 -44.81 -11.10
C ASP A 227 -59.80 -44.95 -11.79
N VAL A 228 -58.97 -45.83 -11.23
CA VAL A 228 -57.59 -46.08 -11.69
C VAL A 228 -57.58 -46.69 -13.09
N ASP A 229 -58.59 -47.48 -13.45
CA ASP A 229 -58.67 -48.14 -14.75
C ASP A 229 -59.01 -47.12 -15.85
N THR A 230 -60.02 -46.27 -15.62
CA THR A 230 -60.32 -45.13 -16.51
C THR A 230 -59.14 -44.16 -16.63
N ALA A 231 -58.41 -43.90 -15.54
CA ALA A 231 -57.23 -43.04 -15.57
C ALA A 231 -56.05 -43.66 -16.35
N ALA A 232 -55.85 -44.97 -16.25
CA ALA A 232 -54.84 -45.68 -17.04
C ALA A 232 -55.18 -45.64 -18.55
N ASP A 233 -56.45 -45.81 -18.91
CA ASP A 233 -56.93 -45.69 -20.29
C ASP A 233 -56.79 -44.26 -20.84
N ALA A 234 -56.94 -43.24 -19.99
CA ALA A 234 -56.70 -41.84 -20.37
C ALA A 234 -55.21 -41.53 -20.63
N ILE A 235 -54.30 -42.16 -19.89
CA ILE A 235 -52.85 -41.99 -20.08
C ILE A 235 -52.38 -42.63 -21.38
N GLN A 236 -52.80 -43.88 -21.61
CA GLN A 236 -52.42 -44.64 -22.80
C GLN A 236 -53.64 -45.39 -23.34
N PRO A 237 -54.35 -44.83 -24.34
CA PRO A 237 -55.58 -45.44 -24.84
C PRO A 237 -55.30 -46.74 -25.62
N GLY A 238 -56.20 -47.71 -25.49
CA GLY A 238 -56.20 -48.94 -26.30
C GLY A 238 -55.33 -50.08 -25.76
N VAL A 239 -54.89 -50.03 -24.50
CA VAL A 239 -54.06 -51.08 -23.89
C VAL A 239 -54.94 -52.09 -23.14
N LEU A 240 -54.91 -53.35 -23.55
CA LEU A 240 -55.59 -54.44 -22.84
C LEU A 240 -54.71 -55.00 -21.73
N TYR A 241 -55.00 -54.63 -20.48
CA TYR A 241 -54.29 -55.17 -19.32
C TYR A 241 -54.77 -56.59 -18.99
N HIS A 242 -53.87 -57.57 -19.10
CA HIS A 242 -54.19 -58.97 -18.76
C HIS A 242 -54.56 -59.17 -17.28
N LYS A 243 -54.07 -58.30 -16.38
CA LYS A 243 -54.44 -58.25 -14.96
C LYS A 243 -54.76 -56.81 -14.59
N ARG A 244 -55.73 -56.59 -13.68
CA ARG A 244 -56.05 -55.25 -13.16
C ARG A 244 -54.84 -54.53 -12.55
N ASP A 245 -53.96 -55.29 -11.89
CA ASP A 245 -52.74 -54.72 -11.31
C ASP A 245 -51.72 -54.22 -12.33
N HIS A 246 -51.84 -54.60 -13.62
CA HIS A 246 -50.92 -54.13 -14.67
C HIS A 246 -51.20 -52.68 -15.10
N ALA A 247 -52.33 -52.09 -14.70
CA ALA A 247 -52.60 -50.67 -14.92
C ALA A 247 -51.48 -49.77 -14.35
N CYS A 248 -50.72 -50.23 -13.34
CA CYS A 248 -49.57 -49.52 -12.79
C CYS A 248 -48.49 -49.20 -13.83
N PHE A 249 -48.34 -50.02 -14.88
CA PHE A 249 -47.34 -49.80 -15.92
C PHE A 249 -47.66 -48.57 -16.79
N ALA A 250 -48.94 -48.21 -16.93
CA ALA A 250 -49.35 -46.98 -17.61
C ALA A 250 -48.82 -45.75 -16.86
N PHE A 251 -48.95 -45.77 -15.53
CA PHE A 251 -48.46 -44.71 -14.66
C PHE A 251 -46.92 -44.70 -14.58
N GLU A 252 -46.25 -45.85 -14.51
CA GLU A 252 -44.79 -45.94 -14.60
C GLU A 252 -44.28 -45.36 -15.92
N HIS A 253 -44.93 -45.69 -17.04
CA HIS A 253 -44.61 -45.14 -18.35
C HIS A 253 -44.77 -43.62 -18.37
N PHE A 254 -45.89 -43.10 -17.88
CA PHE A 254 -46.15 -41.67 -17.82
C PHE A 254 -45.10 -40.92 -17.00
N VAL A 255 -44.78 -41.41 -15.80
CA VAL A 255 -43.77 -40.79 -14.93
C VAL A 255 -42.39 -40.83 -15.59
N CYS A 256 -41.99 -41.96 -16.17
CA CYS A 256 -40.74 -42.05 -16.93
C CYS A 256 -40.72 -41.06 -18.10
N LYS A 257 -41.80 -40.94 -18.86
CA LYS A 257 -41.88 -40.03 -20.01
C LYS A 257 -41.68 -38.57 -19.58
N VAL A 258 -42.29 -38.15 -18.49
CA VAL A 258 -42.17 -36.78 -17.95
C VAL A 258 -40.79 -36.55 -17.34
N MET A 259 -40.30 -37.48 -16.51
CA MET A 259 -38.99 -37.34 -15.85
C MET A 259 -37.82 -37.34 -16.83
N PHE A 260 -37.95 -38.10 -17.92
CA PHE A 260 -36.93 -38.22 -18.96
C PHE A 260 -37.25 -37.41 -20.22
N GLU A 261 -38.21 -36.49 -20.14
CA GLU A 261 -38.45 -35.53 -21.19
C GLU A 261 -37.18 -34.69 -21.40
N ALA A 262 -36.80 -34.44 -22.65
CA ALA A 262 -35.56 -33.77 -23.04
C ALA A 262 -34.22 -34.47 -22.65
N PHE A 263 -34.21 -35.71 -22.14
CA PHE A 263 -32.94 -36.45 -21.90
C PHE A 263 -32.15 -36.75 -23.19
N HIS A 264 -32.82 -36.70 -24.34
CA HIS A 264 -32.18 -36.83 -25.65
C HIS A 264 -31.51 -35.53 -26.14
N LEU A 265 -31.74 -34.39 -25.45
CA LEU A 265 -31.24 -33.07 -25.82
C LEU A 265 -30.00 -32.66 -24.99
N PRO A 266 -29.03 -31.94 -25.59
CA PRO A 266 -27.95 -31.31 -24.85
C PRO A 266 -28.46 -30.39 -23.73
N TYR A 267 -27.87 -30.49 -22.53
CA TYR A 267 -28.23 -29.68 -21.35
C TYR A 267 -29.67 -29.85 -20.82
N PHE A 268 -30.42 -30.87 -21.27
CA PHE A 268 -31.84 -31.07 -20.91
C PHE A 268 -32.74 -29.87 -21.26
N SER A 269 -32.29 -28.99 -22.17
CA SER A 269 -33.02 -27.80 -22.60
C SER A 269 -33.91 -28.09 -23.80
N THR A 270 -35.10 -27.51 -23.83
CA THR A 270 -36.06 -27.60 -24.96
C THR A 270 -35.58 -26.86 -26.21
N GLU A 271 -34.51 -26.06 -26.11
CA GLU A 271 -33.93 -25.33 -27.23
C GLU A 271 -32.96 -26.22 -28.03
N SER A 272 -33.28 -26.40 -29.32
CA SER A 272 -32.48 -27.18 -30.27
C SER A 272 -31.13 -26.52 -30.55
N SER A 273 -30.17 -26.66 -29.64
CA SER A 273 -28.78 -26.34 -29.93
C SER A 273 -28.18 -27.48 -30.75
N SER A 274 -27.69 -27.12 -31.94
CA SER A 274 -27.18 -28.02 -32.98
C SER A 274 -26.24 -29.12 -32.47
N SER A 275 -26.19 -30.23 -33.21
CA SER A 275 -25.35 -31.43 -33.01
C SER A 275 -23.87 -31.20 -32.67
N LYS A 276 -23.35 -29.99 -32.88
CA LYS A 276 -22.01 -29.53 -32.46
C LYS A 276 -21.76 -29.62 -30.95
N SER A 277 -22.81 -29.77 -30.14
CA SER A 277 -22.67 -29.80 -28.67
C SER A 277 -22.03 -31.08 -28.12
N ARG A 278 -22.21 -32.26 -28.74
CA ARG A 278 -21.70 -33.54 -28.18
C ARG A 278 -20.17 -33.64 -28.22
N ASP A 279 -19.57 -33.27 -29.34
CA ASP A 279 -18.11 -33.30 -29.49
C ASP A 279 -17.46 -32.28 -28.56
N MET A 280 -18.06 -31.08 -28.44
CA MET A 280 -17.64 -30.06 -27.47
C MET A 280 -17.69 -30.54 -26.01
N PHE A 281 -18.65 -31.39 -25.63
CA PHE A 281 -18.68 -31.96 -24.27
C PHE A 281 -17.55 -32.96 -24.05
N PHE A 282 -17.32 -33.84 -25.02
CA PHE A 282 -16.27 -34.84 -24.91
C PHE A 282 -14.89 -34.19 -24.91
N GLU A 283 -14.71 -33.15 -25.73
CA GLU A 283 -13.52 -32.31 -25.80
C GLU A 283 -13.31 -31.53 -24.50
N ARG A 284 -14.34 -30.87 -23.96
CA ARG A 284 -14.24 -30.17 -22.66
C ARG A 284 -13.98 -31.12 -21.48
N PHE A 285 -14.57 -32.31 -21.50
CA PHE A 285 -14.28 -33.35 -20.50
C PHE A 285 -12.84 -33.86 -20.62
N THR A 286 -12.33 -34.06 -21.84
CA THR A 286 -10.94 -34.46 -22.07
C THR A 286 -9.94 -33.35 -21.78
N GLU A 287 -10.28 -32.09 -22.02
CA GLU A 287 -9.48 -30.92 -21.63
C GLU A 287 -9.31 -30.85 -20.11
N LEU A 288 -10.41 -30.98 -19.35
CA LEU A 288 -10.38 -31.02 -17.88
C LEU A 288 -9.54 -32.18 -17.35
N ARG A 289 -9.52 -33.34 -18.04
CA ARG A 289 -8.57 -34.42 -17.74
C ARG A 289 -7.12 -34.07 -18.12
N SER A 290 -6.89 -33.36 -19.21
CA SER A 290 -5.53 -33.00 -19.68
C SER A 290 -4.85 -31.98 -18.77
N VAL A 291 -5.62 -31.07 -18.14
CA VAL A 291 -5.09 -30.13 -17.13
C VAL A 291 -4.52 -30.91 -15.95
N LYS A 292 -5.16 -32.02 -15.56
CA LYS A 292 -4.63 -32.94 -14.54
C LYS A 292 -3.27 -33.49 -14.96
N ALA A 293 -3.07 -33.93 -16.20
CA ALA A 293 -1.78 -34.49 -16.66
C ALA A 293 -0.66 -33.43 -16.74
N ARG A 294 -0.96 -32.20 -17.19
CA ARG A 294 0.05 -31.12 -17.32
C ARG A 294 0.56 -30.64 -15.97
N VAL A 295 -0.30 -30.54 -14.95
CA VAL A 295 0.12 -30.11 -13.60
C VAL A 295 1.07 -31.13 -12.95
N HIS A 296 0.90 -32.43 -13.21
CA HIS A 296 1.81 -33.47 -12.69
C HIS A 296 3.16 -33.46 -13.43
N SER A 297 3.16 -33.18 -14.74
CA SER A 297 4.39 -33.09 -15.55
C SER A 297 5.24 -31.87 -15.17
N VAL A 298 4.62 -30.70 -15.01
CA VAL A 298 5.33 -29.48 -14.58
C VAL A 298 5.91 -29.65 -13.18
N LYS A 299 5.19 -30.31 -12.27
CA LYS A 299 5.68 -30.59 -10.92
C LYS A 299 6.87 -31.55 -10.90
N ALA A 300 6.83 -32.60 -11.73
CA ALA A 300 7.96 -33.52 -11.88
C ALA A 300 9.18 -32.84 -12.52
N GLN A 301 8.98 -31.94 -13.49
CA GLN A 301 10.07 -31.17 -14.08
C GLN A 301 10.72 -30.19 -13.10
N VAL A 302 9.93 -29.56 -12.22
CA VAL A 302 10.45 -28.67 -11.17
C VAL A 302 11.20 -29.46 -10.10
N GLU A 303 10.69 -30.61 -9.66
CA GLU A 303 11.40 -31.49 -8.70
C GLU A 303 12.71 -32.05 -9.28
N ILE A 304 12.77 -32.37 -10.57
CA ILE A 304 14.01 -32.81 -11.24
C ILE A 304 15.04 -31.67 -11.34
N LEU A 305 14.59 -30.44 -11.62
CA LEU A 305 15.47 -29.27 -11.68
C LEU A 305 16.05 -28.89 -10.32
N GLU A 306 15.27 -29.01 -9.24
CA GLU A 306 15.75 -28.76 -7.87
C GLU A 306 16.76 -29.81 -7.39
N VAL A 307 16.62 -31.08 -7.81
CA VAL A 307 17.57 -32.16 -7.47
C VAL A 307 18.89 -32.05 -8.25
N LEU A 308 18.87 -31.43 -9.44
CA LEU A 308 20.08 -31.24 -10.26
C LEU A 308 20.87 -29.96 -9.92
N GLN A 309 20.31 -29.06 -9.12
CA GLN A 309 20.93 -27.78 -8.74
C GLN A 309 21.43 -27.73 -7.28
N GLY A 310 21.27 -28.81 -6.51
CA GLY A 310 21.84 -28.99 -5.15
C GLY A 310 22.99 -29.98 -5.14
#